data_AF-A0A5C1AVA3-F1
#
_entry.id   AF-A0A5C1AVA3-F1
#
_cell.length_a   1.000
_cell.length_b   1.000
_cell.length_c   1.000
_cell.angle_alpha   90.00
_cell.angle_beta   90.00
_cell.angle_gamma   90.00
#
_symmetry.space_group_name_H-M   'P 1'
#
loop_
_entity.id
_entity.type
_entity.pdbx_description
1 polymer ?
#
loop_
_entity_poly.entity_id
_entity_poly.type
_entity_poly.pdbx_seq_one_letter_code
_entity_poly.pdbx_strand_id
1 'polypeptide(L)'
;MAKRKPDPRRDWFDNCGGWSARHDLGELRRGLTAGFLDDQDEYGMTALHLAVSSGWLEGIEELLLAGAATEVRYFRTGETPLMTAASDLGTGNGERLNSKAMVALLIAARANPDAANHFGLTPRGFTSARFPTRGPFADIPEKAVQMPEPRIQNAEHLADHYHPQFKIPERKERESMPVGQAVDLYVYGPKAVGKRDTVKVRITARRGRRPRVRYTAVVETPAERTHLAASTTEVEFGPENIASVYVPRPTKR
;
A
#
# COMPACT_ATOMS: atom_id res chain seq x y z
N MET A 1 -28.52 18.75 -13.20
CA MET A 1 -27.28 18.36 -12.51
C MET A 1 -26.29 17.85 -13.56
N ALA A 2 -25.19 18.56 -13.81
CA ALA A 2 -24.18 18.10 -14.76
C ALA A 2 -23.53 16.82 -14.22
N LYS A 3 -23.55 15.72 -14.99
CA LYS A 3 -22.79 14.51 -14.65
C LYS A 3 -21.32 14.90 -14.52
N ARG A 4 -20.75 14.69 -13.33
CA ARG A 4 -19.34 14.98 -13.04
C ARG A 4 -18.47 14.19 -14.02
N LYS A 5 -17.54 14.86 -14.70
CA LYS A 5 -16.59 14.17 -15.59
C LYS A 5 -15.83 13.10 -14.77
N PRO A 6 -15.66 11.87 -15.30
CA PRO A 6 -14.91 10.83 -14.61
C PRO A 6 -13.47 11.31 -14.33
N ASP A 7 -12.89 10.87 -13.21
CA ASP A 7 -11.49 11.15 -12.88
C ASP A 7 -10.61 10.46 -13.94
N PRO A 8 -9.87 11.22 -14.78
CA PRO A 8 -9.11 10.64 -15.88
C PRO A 8 -8.03 9.67 -15.41
N ARG A 9 -7.66 9.72 -14.12
CA ARG A 9 -6.70 8.79 -13.52
C ARG A 9 -7.24 7.39 -13.33
N ARG A 10 -8.56 7.22 -13.25
CA ARG A 10 -9.15 5.88 -13.13
C ARG A 10 -8.87 5.07 -14.40
N ASP A 11 -9.24 5.62 -15.55
CA ASP A 11 -9.02 4.97 -16.84
C ASP A 11 -7.53 4.76 -17.10
N TRP A 12 -6.70 5.70 -16.65
CA TRP A 12 -5.24 5.60 -16.66
C TRP A 12 -4.70 4.40 -15.87
N PHE A 13 -5.11 4.23 -14.62
CA PHE A 13 -4.69 3.09 -13.81
C PHE A 13 -5.23 1.78 -14.36
N ASP A 14 -6.50 1.75 -14.81
CA ASP A 14 -7.10 0.59 -15.48
C ASP A 14 -6.33 0.21 -16.76
N ASN A 15 -5.70 1.19 -17.46
CA ASN A 15 -4.83 0.89 -18.59
C ASN A 15 -3.52 0.18 -18.15
N CYS A 16 -2.96 0.60 -17.02
CA CYS A 16 -1.69 0.10 -16.50
C CYS A 16 -1.80 -1.28 -15.82
N GLY A 17 -2.99 -1.66 -15.35
CA GLY A 17 -3.26 -2.97 -14.76
C GLY A 17 -4.65 -3.05 -14.12
N GLY A 18 -4.94 -4.16 -13.43
CA GLY A 18 -6.25 -4.42 -12.80
C GLY A 18 -7.07 -5.51 -13.51
N TRP A 19 -8.35 -5.64 -13.13
CA TRP A 19 -9.24 -6.71 -13.63
C TRP A 19 -9.55 -6.62 -15.14
N SER A 20 -9.37 -5.45 -15.75
CA SER A 20 -9.64 -5.20 -17.18
C SER A 20 -8.54 -4.35 -17.81
N ALA A 21 -7.29 -4.81 -17.67
CA ALA A 21 -6.13 -4.09 -18.19
C ALA A 21 -6.16 -3.96 -19.72
N ARG A 22 -5.94 -2.75 -20.23
CA ARG A 22 -5.90 -2.47 -21.68
C ARG A 22 -4.50 -2.51 -22.28
N HIS A 23 -3.47 -2.14 -21.51
CA HIS A 23 -2.07 -2.12 -21.93
C HIS A 23 -1.81 -1.32 -23.23
N ASP A 24 -2.52 -0.20 -23.40
CA ASP A 24 -2.33 0.71 -24.53
C ASP A 24 -1.21 1.71 -24.23
N LEU A 25 -0.12 1.66 -25.00
CA LEU A 25 1.03 2.57 -24.86
C LEU A 25 0.71 4.02 -25.24
N GLY A 26 -0.26 4.25 -26.12
CA GLY A 26 -0.71 5.58 -26.48
C GLY A 26 -1.49 6.23 -25.35
N GLU A 27 -2.37 5.47 -24.69
CA GLU A 27 -2.98 5.86 -23.42
C GLU A 27 -1.88 6.15 -22.42
N LEU A 28 -0.92 5.22 -22.22
CA LEU A 28 0.24 5.38 -21.33
C LEU A 28 0.93 6.74 -21.55
N ARG A 29 1.37 7.02 -22.76
CA ARG A 29 2.10 8.27 -23.02
C ARG A 29 1.24 9.53 -22.77
N ARG A 30 -0.08 9.45 -22.95
CA ARG A 30 -0.99 10.56 -22.62
C ARG A 30 -1.06 10.85 -21.13
N GLY A 31 -1.19 9.84 -20.27
CA GLY A 31 -1.22 10.06 -18.82
C GLY A 31 0.13 10.46 -18.23
N LEU A 32 1.23 9.96 -18.81
CA LEU A 32 2.58 10.46 -18.50
C LEU A 32 2.69 11.97 -18.79
N THR A 33 2.25 12.40 -19.98
CA THR A 33 2.22 13.82 -20.35
C THR A 33 1.30 14.64 -19.44
N ALA A 34 0.24 14.04 -18.91
CA ALA A 34 -0.67 14.67 -17.95
C ALA A 34 -0.12 14.72 -16.50
N GLY A 35 1.06 14.15 -16.24
CA GLY A 35 1.73 14.20 -14.95
C GLY A 35 1.34 13.08 -13.96
N PHE A 36 0.83 11.94 -14.43
CA PHE A 36 0.33 10.86 -13.56
C PHE A 36 1.38 9.78 -13.20
N LEU A 37 2.67 10.04 -13.44
CA LEU A 37 3.75 9.04 -13.36
C LEU A 37 3.78 8.29 -12.01
N ASP A 38 3.85 9.04 -10.91
CA ASP A 38 3.94 8.50 -9.54
C ASP A 38 2.66 8.70 -8.72
N ASP A 39 1.56 9.08 -9.38
CA ASP A 39 0.25 9.13 -8.74
C ASP A 39 -0.12 7.73 -8.24
N GLN A 40 -0.80 7.69 -7.08
CA GLN A 40 -1.23 6.45 -6.45
C GLN A 40 -2.75 6.27 -6.61
N ASP A 41 -3.17 5.04 -6.90
CA ASP A 41 -4.57 4.64 -6.87
C ASP A 41 -5.13 4.54 -5.44
N GLU A 42 -6.35 4.03 -5.29
CA GLU A 42 -7.00 3.90 -3.97
C GLU A 42 -6.33 2.87 -3.04
N TYR A 43 -5.47 2.00 -3.58
CA TYR A 43 -4.68 1.03 -2.84
C TYR A 43 -3.24 1.49 -2.59
N GLY A 44 -2.87 2.68 -3.04
CA GLY A 44 -1.49 3.17 -2.95
C GLY A 44 -0.58 2.63 -4.06
N MET A 45 -1.14 1.94 -5.06
CA MET A 45 -0.36 1.42 -6.17
C MET A 45 -0.11 2.52 -7.19
N THR A 46 1.13 2.64 -7.64
CA THR A 46 1.48 3.48 -8.80
C THR A 46 1.23 2.70 -10.10
N ALA A 47 1.29 3.40 -11.24
CA ALA A 47 1.23 2.74 -12.55
C ALA A 47 2.30 1.64 -12.70
N LEU A 48 3.50 1.83 -12.12
CA LEU A 48 4.56 0.83 -12.13
C LEU A 48 4.20 -0.44 -11.34
N HIS A 49 3.52 -0.31 -10.19
CA HIS A 49 3.02 -1.48 -9.45
C HIS A 49 2.02 -2.28 -10.29
N LEU A 50 1.08 -1.58 -10.93
CA LEU A 50 0.02 -2.18 -11.73
C LEU A 50 0.60 -2.91 -12.95
N ALA A 51 1.53 -2.29 -13.67
CA ALA A 51 2.19 -2.88 -14.83
C ALA A 51 3.03 -4.11 -14.47
N VAL A 52 3.72 -4.08 -13.32
CA VAL A 52 4.42 -5.26 -12.78
C VAL A 52 3.43 -6.36 -12.40
N SER A 53 2.35 -6.01 -11.70
CA SER A 53 1.33 -6.97 -11.28
C SER A 53 0.63 -7.62 -12.46
N SER A 54 0.42 -6.91 -13.58
CA SER A 54 -0.17 -7.44 -14.81
C SER A 54 0.85 -8.16 -15.71
N GLY A 55 2.14 -7.92 -15.53
CA GLY A 55 3.21 -8.49 -16.36
C GLY A 55 3.45 -7.74 -17.67
N TRP A 56 3.05 -6.46 -17.75
CA TRP A 56 3.14 -5.63 -18.95
C TRP A 56 4.55 -5.02 -19.12
N LEU A 57 5.45 -5.75 -19.77
CA LEU A 57 6.86 -5.37 -19.91
C LEU A 57 7.06 -4.03 -20.61
N GLU A 58 6.36 -3.78 -21.71
CA GLU A 58 6.48 -2.55 -22.48
C GLU A 58 6.04 -1.33 -21.67
N GLY A 59 4.99 -1.49 -20.85
CA GLY A 59 4.56 -0.44 -19.93
C GLY A 59 5.56 -0.19 -18.81
N ILE A 60 6.16 -1.25 -18.26
CA ILE A 60 7.23 -1.13 -17.26
C ILE A 60 8.41 -0.37 -17.85
N GLU A 61 8.88 -0.74 -19.04
CA GLU A 61 9.99 -0.06 -19.72
C GLU A 61 9.70 1.43 -19.91
N GLU A 62 8.52 1.79 -20.44
CA GLU A 62 8.14 3.19 -20.65
C GLU A 62 8.00 3.98 -19.36
N LEU A 63 7.44 3.37 -18.31
CA LEU A 63 7.33 3.99 -16.98
C LEU A 63 8.72 4.24 -16.37
N LEU A 64 9.63 3.27 -16.45
CA LEU A 64 11.00 3.41 -15.95
C LEU A 64 11.81 4.41 -16.78
N LEU A 65 11.65 4.44 -18.10
CA LEU A 65 12.26 5.45 -18.98
C LEU A 65 11.75 6.87 -18.66
N ALA A 66 10.49 7.00 -18.27
CA ALA A 66 9.92 8.25 -17.80
C ALA A 66 10.37 8.65 -16.38
N GLY A 67 11.16 7.81 -15.70
CA GLY A 67 11.70 8.08 -14.37
C GLY A 67 10.77 7.69 -13.21
N ALA A 68 9.86 6.73 -13.40
CA ALA A 68 8.96 6.26 -12.36
C ALA A 68 9.73 5.88 -11.07
N ALA A 69 9.19 6.29 -9.93
CA ALA A 69 9.78 5.98 -8.63
C ALA A 69 9.63 4.47 -8.31
N THR A 70 10.76 3.80 -8.12
CA THR A 70 10.83 2.35 -7.85
C THR A 70 10.61 1.98 -6.39
N GLU A 71 10.64 2.96 -5.48
CA GLU A 71 10.60 2.73 -4.03
C GLU A 71 9.26 3.12 -3.41
N VAL A 72 8.25 3.48 -4.22
CA VAL A 72 6.90 3.70 -3.73
C VAL A 72 6.33 2.38 -3.22
N ARG A 73 5.55 2.44 -2.14
CA ARG A 73 5.01 1.27 -1.46
C ARG A 73 3.49 1.36 -1.42
N TYR A 74 2.81 0.30 -1.85
CA TYR A 74 1.36 0.27 -1.79
C TYR A 74 0.84 -0.12 -0.39
N PHE A 75 -0.42 0.19 -0.10
CA PHE A 75 -0.92 0.26 1.27
C PHE A 75 -1.13 -1.08 1.95
N ARG A 76 -1.42 -2.17 1.22
CA ARG A 76 -1.80 -3.45 1.83
C ARG A 76 -0.65 -4.10 2.57
N THR A 77 0.50 -4.22 1.90
CA THR A 77 1.65 -4.96 2.44
C THR A 77 2.92 -4.11 2.49
N GLY A 78 2.93 -2.93 1.85
CA GLY A 78 4.12 -2.07 1.80
C GLY A 78 5.16 -2.57 0.80
N GLU A 79 4.78 -3.46 -0.12
CA GLU A 79 5.66 -3.94 -1.18
C GLU A 79 5.98 -2.81 -2.17
N THR A 80 7.21 -2.83 -2.68
CA THR A 80 7.64 -2.05 -3.83
C THR A 80 7.34 -2.82 -5.12
N PRO A 81 7.38 -2.18 -6.31
CA PRO A 81 7.25 -2.89 -7.58
C PRO A 81 8.24 -4.05 -7.73
N LEU A 82 9.50 -3.88 -7.27
CA LEU A 82 10.49 -4.96 -7.30
C LEU A 82 10.09 -6.16 -6.44
N MET A 83 9.46 -5.91 -5.29
CA MET A 83 8.96 -6.98 -4.44
C MET A 83 7.79 -7.74 -5.10
N THR A 84 6.88 -7.03 -5.75
CA THR A 84 5.78 -7.65 -6.51
C THR A 84 6.32 -8.55 -7.63
N ALA A 85 7.37 -8.11 -8.35
CA ALA A 85 8.03 -8.95 -9.36
C ALA A 85 8.74 -10.18 -8.74
N ALA A 86 9.38 -9.99 -7.58
CA ALA A 86 10.14 -11.04 -6.91
C ALA A 86 9.27 -12.11 -6.23
N SER A 87 8.12 -11.73 -5.67
CA SER A 87 7.19 -12.67 -5.03
C SER A 87 6.57 -13.64 -6.04
N ASP A 88 6.32 -13.17 -7.26
CA ASP A 88 5.75 -13.96 -8.34
C ASP A 88 6.71 -15.04 -8.86
N LEU A 89 8.04 -14.83 -8.76
CA LEU A 89 9.04 -15.89 -9.02
C LEU A 89 8.87 -17.11 -8.11
N GLY A 90 8.18 -16.95 -6.97
CA GLY A 90 8.02 -17.96 -5.92
C GLY A 90 6.75 -18.81 -6.00
N THR A 91 5.75 -18.48 -6.83
CA THR A 91 4.38 -19.04 -6.70
C THR A 91 4.14 -20.39 -7.39
N GLY A 92 5.09 -20.92 -8.17
CA GLY A 92 4.99 -22.30 -8.70
C GLY A 92 3.94 -22.51 -9.79
N ASN A 93 3.08 -21.53 -10.03
CA ASN A 93 2.29 -21.39 -11.24
C ASN A 93 3.27 -21.04 -12.36
N GLY A 94 3.75 -22.06 -13.05
CA GLY A 94 4.78 -21.96 -14.08
C GLY A 94 4.54 -20.77 -15.01
N GLU A 95 5.62 -20.04 -15.27
CA GLU A 95 5.73 -19.20 -16.45
C GLU A 95 4.77 -18.01 -16.54
N ARG A 96 4.85 -17.07 -15.59
CA ARG A 96 4.95 -15.69 -16.06
C ARG A 96 6.35 -15.51 -16.62
N LEU A 97 6.51 -15.78 -17.91
CA LEU A 97 7.75 -15.61 -18.69
C LEU A 97 8.45 -14.26 -18.42
N ASN A 98 7.66 -13.28 -17.99
CA ASN A 98 8.07 -11.91 -17.77
C ASN A 98 8.69 -11.66 -16.39
N SER A 99 8.56 -12.51 -15.37
CA SER A 99 8.96 -12.14 -13.99
C SER A 99 10.48 -11.95 -13.83
N LYS A 100 11.30 -12.73 -14.55
CA LYS A 100 12.76 -12.47 -14.61
C LYS A 100 13.08 -11.17 -15.34
N ALA A 101 12.38 -10.90 -16.45
CA ALA A 101 12.57 -9.68 -17.22
C ALA A 101 12.14 -8.45 -16.41
N MET A 102 11.01 -8.50 -15.71
CA MET A 102 10.55 -7.45 -14.80
C MET A 102 11.57 -7.16 -13.69
N VAL A 103 12.10 -8.21 -13.04
CA VAL A 103 13.17 -8.04 -12.04
C VAL A 103 14.40 -7.39 -12.67
N ALA A 104 14.83 -7.83 -13.85
CA ALA A 104 15.98 -7.25 -14.55
C ALA A 104 15.76 -5.77 -14.89
N LEU A 105 14.60 -5.39 -15.41
CA LEU A 105 14.23 -4.01 -15.71
C LEU A 105 14.26 -3.13 -14.46
N LEU A 106 13.64 -3.59 -13.37
CA LEU A 106 13.58 -2.84 -12.11
C LEU A 106 14.97 -2.68 -11.47
N ILE A 107 15.81 -3.72 -11.51
CA ILE A 107 17.20 -3.64 -11.05
C ILE A 107 18.03 -2.70 -11.93
N ALA A 108 17.85 -2.74 -13.26
CA ALA A 108 18.51 -1.81 -14.17
C ALA A 108 18.12 -0.35 -13.88
N ALA A 109 16.87 -0.12 -13.44
CA ALA A 109 16.38 1.16 -12.93
C ALA A 109 16.78 1.44 -11.45
N ARG A 110 17.70 0.66 -10.88
CA ARG A 110 18.26 0.81 -9.53
C ARG A 110 17.26 0.61 -8.38
N ALA A 111 16.18 -0.15 -8.60
CA ALA A 111 15.28 -0.56 -7.54
C ALA A 111 16.04 -1.33 -6.44
N ASN A 112 15.72 -1.07 -5.18
CA ASN A 112 16.46 -1.61 -4.04
C ASN A 112 15.99 -3.03 -3.68
N PRO A 113 16.83 -4.08 -3.85
CA PRO A 113 16.46 -5.46 -3.49
C PRO A 113 16.43 -5.72 -1.98
N ASP A 114 16.82 -4.73 -1.16
CA ASP A 114 16.86 -4.79 0.30
C ASP A 114 15.80 -3.88 0.95
N ALA A 115 14.89 -3.30 0.16
CA ALA A 115 13.74 -2.54 0.64
C ALA A 115 12.68 -3.50 1.22
N ALA A 116 12.57 -3.54 2.55
CA ALA A 116 11.64 -4.47 3.21
C ALA A 116 10.20 -3.94 3.17
N ASN A 117 9.20 -4.79 2.99
CA ASN A 117 7.79 -4.42 3.16
C ASN A 117 7.41 -4.31 4.64
N HIS A 118 6.12 -4.12 4.93
CA HIS A 118 5.65 -4.01 6.32
C HIS A 118 6.01 -5.26 7.15
N PHE A 119 6.09 -6.44 6.54
CA PHE A 119 6.42 -7.69 7.23
C PHE A 119 7.92 -7.93 7.42
N GLY A 120 8.79 -6.99 7.02
CA GLY A 120 10.24 -7.18 7.06
C GLY A 120 10.79 -8.08 5.96
N LEU A 121 9.95 -8.51 5.01
CA LEU A 121 10.38 -9.29 3.85
C LEU A 121 11.00 -8.33 2.84
N THR A 122 12.13 -8.68 2.23
CA THR A 122 12.79 -7.93 1.13
C THR A 122 12.66 -8.68 -0.20
N PRO A 123 12.79 -8.02 -1.37
CA PRO A 123 12.79 -8.72 -2.65
C PRO A 123 13.81 -9.85 -2.69
N ARG A 124 15.01 -9.60 -2.16
CA ARG A 124 16.06 -10.62 -1.99
C ARG A 124 15.58 -11.80 -1.14
N GLY A 125 14.96 -11.52 0.00
CA GLY A 125 14.42 -12.53 0.92
C GLY A 125 13.32 -13.41 0.31
N PHE A 126 12.47 -12.88 -0.58
CA PHE A 126 11.46 -13.69 -1.27
C PHE A 126 12.07 -14.76 -2.19
N THR A 127 13.25 -14.49 -2.75
CA THR A 127 13.89 -15.39 -3.72
C THR A 127 14.84 -16.42 -3.08
N SER A 128 15.29 -16.19 -1.84
CA SER A 128 16.33 -16.99 -1.19
C SER A 128 15.91 -18.45 -0.96
N ALA A 129 14.64 -18.70 -0.65
CA ALA A 129 14.11 -20.06 -0.45
C ALA A 129 14.07 -20.91 -1.73
N ARG A 130 14.00 -20.27 -2.91
CA ARG A 130 13.83 -20.95 -4.21
C ARG A 130 15.10 -20.93 -5.07
N PHE A 131 15.97 -19.94 -4.85
CA PHE A 131 17.26 -19.81 -5.54
C PHE A 131 18.42 -19.72 -4.53
N PRO A 132 18.73 -20.81 -3.81
CA PRO A 132 19.69 -20.80 -2.71
C PRO A 132 21.15 -20.62 -3.13
N THR A 133 21.49 -20.89 -4.41
CA THR A 133 22.88 -20.91 -4.89
C THR A 133 23.25 -19.69 -5.72
N ARG A 134 22.35 -19.20 -6.59
CA ARG A 134 22.55 -17.98 -7.39
C ARG A 134 21.20 -17.37 -7.80
N GLY A 135 20.59 -16.63 -6.89
CA GLY A 135 19.35 -15.89 -7.15
C GLY A 135 19.56 -14.66 -8.06
N PRO A 136 18.48 -14.00 -8.50
CA PRO A 136 18.53 -12.85 -9.42
C PRO A 136 19.27 -11.63 -8.85
N PHE A 137 19.56 -11.63 -7.55
CA PHE A 137 20.26 -10.56 -6.85
C PHE A 137 21.68 -10.93 -6.39
N ALA A 138 22.19 -12.10 -6.79
CA ALA A 138 23.47 -12.63 -6.30
C ALA A 138 24.66 -11.68 -6.56
N ASP A 139 24.64 -10.97 -7.68
CA ASP A 139 25.70 -10.06 -8.09
C ASP A 139 25.49 -8.61 -7.56
N ILE A 140 24.43 -8.37 -6.77
CA ILE A 140 24.11 -7.06 -6.18
C ILE A 140 24.50 -7.06 -4.70
N PRO A 141 25.40 -6.16 -4.25
CA PRO A 141 25.81 -6.07 -2.85
C PRO A 141 24.61 -5.89 -1.92
N GLU A 142 24.59 -6.66 -0.83
CA GLU A 142 23.56 -6.55 0.20
C GLU A 142 23.78 -5.28 1.02
N LYS A 143 22.69 -4.54 1.25
CA LYS A 143 22.64 -3.36 2.12
C LYS A 143 21.85 -3.66 3.38
N ALA A 144 22.01 -2.79 4.38
CA ALA A 144 21.15 -2.81 5.56
C ALA A 144 19.68 -2.71 5.13
N VAL A 145 18.86 -3.63 5.64
CA VAL A 145 17.44 -3.71 5.32
C VAL A 145 16.77 -2.37 5.61
N GLN A 146 16.16 -1.78 4.59
CA GLN A 146 15.44 -0.52 4.72
C GLN A 146 13.98 -0.80 5.06
N MET A 147 13.64 -0.64 6.34
CA MET A 147 12.26 -0.73 6.81
C MET A 147 11.46 0.51 6.40
N PRO A 148 10.17 0.37 6.08
CA PRO A 148 9.30 1.51 5.81
C PRO A 148 8.97 2.24 7.12
N GLU A 149 8.70 3.53 7.00
CA GLU A 149 8.16 4.32 8.12
C GLU A 149 6.85 3.69 8.64
N PRO A 150 6.64 3.62 9.98
CA PRO A 150 5.40 3.14 10.55
C PRO A 150 4.20 3.95 10.05
N ARG A 151 3.12 3.27 9.63
CA ARG A 151 1.93 3.92 9.07
C ARG A 151 0.65 3.29 9.59
N ILE A 152 -0.38 4.13 9.69
CA ILE A 152 -1.75 3.70 9.95
C ILE A 152 -2.29 3.00 8.68
N GLN A 153 -2.76 1.76 8.79
CA GLN A 153 -3.23 0.93 7.65
C GLN A 153 -4.74 0.93 7.47
N ASN A 154 -5.21 0.50 6.29
CA ASN A 154 -6.62 0.23 6.01
C ASN A 154 -7.12 -0.94 6.88
N ALA A 155 -8.20 -0.70 7.59
CA ALA A 155 -8.91 -1.60 8.46
C ALA A 155 -9.54 -2.81 7.78
N GLU A 156 -9.96 -2.69 6.53
CA GLU A 156 -10.58 -3.78 5.77
C GLU A 156 -9.63 -4.98 5.66
N HIS A 157 -8.32 -4.74 5.64
CA HIS A 157 -7.32 -5.80 5.59
C HIS A 157 -7.24 -6.64 6.88
N LEU A 158 -7.82 -6.17 8.00
CA LEU A 158 -7.96 -6.95 9.23
C LEU A 158 -9.10 -7.99 9.15
N ALA A 159 -10.10 -7.78 8.27
CA ALA A 159 -11.22 -8.71 8.10
C ALA A 159 -10.77 -10.04 7.48
N ASP A 160 -9.84 -9.99 6.52
CA ASP A 160 -9.30 -11.15 5.80
C ASP A 160 -8.49 -12.09 6.73
N HIS A 161 -8.00 -11.58 7.86
CA HIS A 161 -7.21 -12.33 8.85
C HIS A 161 -8.01 -12.52 10.15
N TYR A 162 -9.16 -13.20 10.07
CA TYR A 162 -9.97 -13.77 11.16
C TYR A 162 -9.69 -13.21 12.57
N HIS A 163 -10.44 -12.17 12.95
CA HIS A 163 -10.56 -11.77 14.35
C HIS A 163 -12.02 -11.69 14.82
N PRO A 164 -12.49 -12.67 15.62
CA PRO A 164 -13.86 -12.65 16.16
C PRO A 164 -14.14 -11.52 17.18
N GLN A 165 -13.15 -10.68 17.48
CA GLN A 165 -13.24 -9.61 18.48
C GLN A 165 -13.42 -8.20 17.90
N PHE A 166 -13.34 -8.02 16.56
CA PHE A 166 -13.44 -6.71 15.94
C PHE A 166 -14.63 -6.65 14.98
N LYS A 167 -15.49 -5.62 15.15
CA LYS A 167 -16.46 -5.20 14.12
C LYS A 167 -15.83 -4.06 13.34
N ILE A 168 -15.33 -4.35 12.13
CA ILE A 168 -14.92 -3.32 11.17
C ILE A 168 -16.21 -2.71 10.61
N PRO A 169 -16.46 -1.39 10.80
CA PRO A 169 -17.65 -0.76 10.25
C PRO A 169 -17.61 -0.74 8.72
N GLU A 170 -18.78 -0.73 8.09
CA GLU A 170 -18.89 -0.63 6.65
C GLU A 170 -18.26 0.68 6.14
N ARG A 171 -17.83 0.72 4.87
CA ARG A 171 -17.25 1.92 4.26
C ARG A 171 -18.17 3.14 4.42
N LYS A 172 -19.48 2.96 4.24
CA LYS A 172 -20.48 4.01 4.43
C LYS A 172 -20.45 4.57 5.85
N GLU A 173 -20.37 3.70 6.86
CA GLU A 173 -20.27 4.09 8.27
C GLU A 173 -18.98 4.85 8.52
N ARG A 174 -17.83 4.30 8.08
CA ARG A 174 -16.48 4.91 8.20
C ARG A 174 -16.37 6.27 7.53
N GLU A 175 -17.10 6.52 6.44
CA GLU A 175 -17.17 7.83 5.77
C GLU A 175 -18.04 8.87 6.49
N SER A 176 -18.80 8.47 7.51
CA SER A 176 -19.74 9.32 8.26
C SER A 176 -19.41 9.45 9.75
N MET A 177 -18.16 9.19 10.17
CA MET A 177 -17.78 9.31 11.58
C MET A 177 -17.91 10.77 12.05
N PRO A 178 -18.56 11.01 13.21
CA PRO A 178 -18.69 12.35 13.76
C PRO A 178 -17.40 12.81 14.43
N VAL A 179 -17.19 14.13 14.47
CA VAL A 179 -16.16 14.74 15.33
C VAL A 179 -16.46 14.37 16.79
N GLY A 180 -15.43 14.04 17.56
CA GLY A 180 -15.51 13.54 18.92
C GLY A 180 -15.60 12.01 19.03
N GLN A 181 -15.88 11.30 17.93
CA GLN A 181 -15.90 9.84 17.91
C GLN A 181 -14.50 9.29 18.17
N ALA A 182 -14.40 8.37 19.14
CA ALA A 182 -13.20 7.58 19.34
C ALA A 182 -13.22 6.39 18.37
N VAL A 183 -12.10 6.18 17.70
CA VAL A 183 -11.87 5.06 16.79
C VAL A 183 -10.52 4.44 17.10
N ASP A 184 -10.40 3.13 16.88
CA ASP A 184 -9.11 2.48 16.88
C ASP A 184 -8.58 2.49 15.44
N LEU A 185 -7.37 2.98 15.29
CA LEU A 185 -6.59 2.88 14.07
C LEU A 185 -5.61 1.73 14.20
N TYR A 186 -5.37 1.01 13.11
CA TYR A 186 -4.34 -0.02 13.10
C TYR A 186 -3.01 0.57 12.67
N VAL A 187 -1.97 0.43 13.48
CA VAL A 187 -0.62 0.90 13.14
C VAL A 187 0.28 -0.30 12.92
N TYR A 188 0.87 -0.39 11.74
CA TYR A 188 1.86 -1.42 11.43
C TYR A 188 3.27 -0.83 11.64
N GLY A 189 4.13 -1.55 12.35
CA GLY A 189 5.52 -1.17 12.59
C GLY A 189 6.53 -2.31 12.44
N PRO A 190 7.83 -1.99 12.21
CA PRO A 190 8.88 -2.93 11.81
C PRO A 190 9.45 -3.89 12.88
N LYS A 191 8.71 -4.26 13.94
CA LYS A 191 9.17 -5.25 14.94
C LYS A 191 8.05 -6.20 15.36
N ALA A 192 7.69 -7.17 14.52
CA ALA A 192 6.71 -8.18 14.90
C ALA A 192 7.38 -9.50 15.30
N VAL A 193 7.80 -9.61 16.56
CA VAL A 193 7.67 -10.90 17.28
C VAL A 193 6.25 -11.04 17.87
N GLY A 194 5.49 -9.94 17.96
CA GLY A 194 4.06 -9.94 18.25
C GLY A 194 3.36 -8.96 17.32
N LYS A 195 2.44 -9.46 16.49
CA LYS A 195 1.59 -8.63 15.63
C LYS A 195 0.61 -7.80 16.50
N ARG A 196 0.34 -6.56 16.07
CA ARG A 196 -0.88 -5.73 16.32
C ARG A 196 -0.77 -4.68 17.43
N ASP A 197 -0.54 -3.43 17.04
CA ASP A 197 -0.82 -2.27 17.89
C ASP A 197 -2.01 -1.49 17.31
N THR A 198 -3.11 -1.43 18.07
CA THR A 198 -4.19 -0.47 17.81
C THR A 198 -3.88 0.83 18.53
N VAL A 199 -4.00 1.93 17.81
CA VAL A 199 -3.89 3.27 18.38
C VAL A 199 -5.28 3.85 18.49
N LYS A 200 -5.69 4.11 19.73
CA LYS A 200 -6.93 4.82 19.99
C LYS A 200 -6.71 6.28 19.65
N VAL A 201 -7.62 6.84 18.86
CA VAL A 201 -7.62 8.24 18.51
C VAL A 201 -9.01 8.83 18.66
N ARG A 202 -9.08 10.14 18.87
CA ARG A 202 -10.34 10.88 18.90
C ARG A 202 -10.40 11.90 17.77
N ILE A 203 -11.40 11.75 16.89
CA ILE A 203 -11.56 12.62 15.72
C ILE A 203 -11.79 14.06 16.18
N THR A 204 -10.93 14.96 15.75
CA THR A 204 -11.01 16.41 16.02
C THR A 204 -11.50 17.19 14.80
N ALA A 205 -11.24 16.70 13.59
CA ALA A 205 -11.70 17.32 12.37
C ALA A 205 -12.08 16.29 11.31
N ARG A 206 -13.03 16.69 10.45
CA ARG A 206 -13.43 15.96 9.25
C ARG A 206 -13.44 16.91 8.07
N ARG A 207 -12.72 16.54 7.00
CA ARG A 207 -12.66 17.32 5.75
C ARG A 207 -13.03 16.46 4.54
N GLY A 208 -13.39 17.13 3.45
CA GLY A 208 -13.79 16.47 2.21
C GLY A 208 -15.23 15.96 2.21
N ARG A 209 -15.62 15.33 1.09
CA ARG A 209 -16.94 14.70 0.88
C ARG A 209 -16.72 13.32 0.28
N ARG A 210 -17.68 12.42 0.45
CA ARG A 210 -17.63 11.07 -0.13
C ARG A 210 -17.24 11.10 -1.62
N PRO A 211 -16.33 10.22 -2.07
CA PRO A 211 -15.63 9.17 -1.32
C PRO A 211 -14.32 9.63 -0.66
N ARG A 212 -13.91 10.90 -0.81
CA ARG A 212 -12.64 11.46 -0.33
C ARG A 212 -12.78 12.16 1.02
N VAL A 213 -13.27 11.43 2.02
CA VAL A 213 -13.33 11.94 3.40
C VAL A 213 -11.95 11.76 4.04
N ARG A 214 -11.50 12.75 4.82
CA ARG A 214 -10.30 12.65 5.65
C ARG A 214 -10.62 13.10 7.07
N TYR A 215 -9.99 12.45 8.03
CA TYR A 215 -10.11 12.73 9.45
C TYR A 215 -8.77 13.18 10.01
N THR A 216 -8.83 14.11 10.94
CA THR A 216 -7.73 14.44 11.84
C THR A 216 -8.15 14.01 13.23
N ALA A 217 -7.25 13.37 13.99
CA ALA A 217 -7.54 12.94 15.34
C ALA A 217 -6.34 13.05 16.26
N VAL A 218 -6.62 13.33 17.53
CA VAL A 218 -5.62 13.31 18.59
C VAL A 218 -5.43 11.87 19.05
N VAL A 219 -4.17 11.49 19.28
CA VAL A 219 -3.78 10.16 19.75
C VAL A 219 -4.07 10.06 21.25
N GLU A 220 -4.91 9.10 21.66
CA GLU A 220 -5.27 8.84 23.07
C GLU A 220 -4.43 7.73 23.70
N THR A 221 -3.96 6.76 22.92
CA THR A 221 -3.01 5.74 23.40
C THR A 221 -1.63 6.40 23.56
N PRO A 222 -0.92 6.25 24.69
CA PRO A 222 0.45 6.76 24.82
C PRO A 222 1.31 6.29 23.65
N ALA A 223 1.94 7.20 22.90
CA ALA A 223 2.62 6.88 21.65
C ALA A 223 3.73 5.84 21.83
N GLU A 224 4.31 5.73 23.03
CA GLU A 224 5.33 4.75 23.42
C GLU A 224 4.80 3.31 23.47
N ARG A 225 3.47 3.14 23.57
CA ARG A 225 2.77 1.86 23.49
C ARG A 225 2.28 1.55 22.08
N THR A 226 2.75 2.32 21.12
CA THR A 226 2.36 2.22 19.71
C THR A 226 3.61 2.21 18.85
N HIS A 227 3.43 1.92 17.57
CA HIS A 227 4.50 2.05 16.59
C HIS A 227 4.63 3.45 15.97
N LEU A 228 3.84 4.43 16.41
CA LEU A 228 4.01 5.81 15.97
C LEU A 228 5.31 6.40 16.54
N ALA A 229 5.84 7.45 15.90
CA ALA A 229 6.95 8.19 16.48
C ALA A 229 6.51 8.77 17.84
N ALA A 230 7.38 8.71 18.86
CA ALA A 230 7.02 9.13 20.22
C ALA A 230 6.49 10.58 20.33
N SER A 231 6.86 11.45 19.37
CA SER A 231 6.37 12.82 19.27
C SER A 231 4.99 12.97 18.62
N THR A 232 4.35 11.87 18.21
CA THR A 232 3.08 11.89 17.46
C THR A 232 1.92 12.12 18.41
N THR A 233 1.32 13.30 18.35
CA THR A 233 0.15 13.69 19.14
C THR A 233 -1.13 13.75 18.30
N GLU A 234 -0.99 13.88 17.00
CA GLU A 234 -2.09 13.99 16.04
C GLU A 234 -1.79 13.14 14.80
N VAL A 235 -2.83 12.56 14.21
CA VAL A 235 -2.74 11.75 13.00
C VAL A 235 -3.83 12.12 12.01
N GLU A 236 -3.50 12.04 10.72
CA GLU A 236 -4.46 12.16 9.63
C GLU A 236 -4.70 10.79 8.98
N PHE A 237 -5.97 10.46 8.73
CA PHE A 237 -6.35 9.17 8.15
C PHE A 237 -7.66 9.25 7.36
N GLY A 238 -7.89 8.29 6.47
CA GLY A 238 -9.13 8.16 5.72
C GLY A 238 -10.07 7.08 6.29
N PRO A 239 -11.32 6.97 5.79
CA PRO A 239 -12.26 5.91 6.13
C PRO A 239 -11.67 4.51 6.01
N GLU A 240 -10.79 4.31 5.03
CA GLU A 240 -10.01 3.08 4.86
C GLU A 240 -9.33 2.69 6.18
N ASN A 241 -8.81 3.62 6.96
CA ASN A 241 -7.95 3.33 8.11
C ASN A 241 -8.61 2.92 9.43
N ILE A 242 -9.94 2.95 9.53
CA ILE A 242 -10.67 2.80 10.81
C ILE A 242 -10.88 1.32 11.16
N ALA A 243 -10.01 0.77 12.01
CA ALA A 243 -9.94 -0.66 12.37
C ALA A 243 -11.14 -1.12 13.20
N SER A 244 -11.61 -0.26 14.10
CA SER A 244 -12.84 -0.48 14.84
C SER A 244 -13.42 0.85 15.32
N VAL A 245 -14.71 0.84 15.65
CA VAL A 245 -15.37 1.98 16.30
C VAL A 245 -15.68 1.61 17.72
N TYR A 246 -15.32 2.49 18.64
CA TYR A 246 -15.70 2.33 20.03
C TYR A 246 -17.19 2.66 20.21
N VAL A 247 -17.99 1.65 20.54
CA VAL A 247 -19.32 1.84 21.11
C VAL A 247 -19.13 1.84 22.63
N PRO A 248 -19.35 2.98 23.33
CA PRO A 248 -19.31 2.97 24.79
C PRO A 248 -20.24 1.87 25.29
N ARG A 249 -19.74 1.01 26.19
CA ARG A 249 -20.60 0.04 26.86
C ARG A 249 -21.78 0.81 27.44
N PRO A 250 -23.04 0.45 27.14
CA PRO A 250 -24.16 1.09 27.80
C PRO A 250 -23.92 0.97 29.30
N THR A 251 -23.88 2.11 29.98
CA THR A 251 -23.79 2.16 31.43
C THR A 251 -24.93 1.29 31.95
N LYS A 252 -24.61 0.20 32.65
CA LYS A 252 -25.62 -0.57 33.38
C LYS A 252 -26.31 0.44 34.30
N ARG A 253 -27.57 0.73 34.02
CA ARG A 253 -28.47 1.36 34.97
C ARG A 253 -28.74 0.39 36.11
#